data_AF-U2PQG8-F1
#
_entry.id   AF-U2PQG8-F1
#
_cell.length_a   1.000
_cell.length_b   1.000
_cell.length_c   1.000
_cell.angle_alpha   90.00
_cell.angle_beta   90.00
_cell.angle_gamma   90.00
#
_symmetry.space_group_name_H-M   'P 1'
#
loop_
_entity.id
_entity.type
_entity.pdbx_description
1 polymer ?
#
loop_
_entity_poly.entity_id
_entity_poly.type
_entity_poly.pdbx_seq_one_letter_code
_entity_poly.pdbx_strand_id
1 'polypeptide(L)'
;YLAWYSHGLVLENCKIIGTQPLCYCEDLKLINCEMIDTDLAFEKSTVKATIKNSVLSIKNPKEGEIIVPAVKEIIMDDPFAKANIIQNR
;
A
#
# COMPACT_ATOMS: atom_id res chain seq x y z
N TYR A 1 1.38 -2.67 12.15
CA TYR A 1 -0.03 -3.05 11.99
C TYR A 1 -0.89 -1.81 12.12
N LEU A 2 -1.60 -1.43 11.05
CA LEU A 2 -2.53 -0.29 11.01
C LEU A 2 -3.73 -0.67 10.13
N ALA A 3 -4.95 -0.38 10.58
CA ALA A 3 -6.18 -0.43 9.77
C ALA A 3 -6.46 -1.79 9.08
N TRP A 4 -6.05 -2.90 9.69
CA TRP A 4 -6.37 -4.22 9.15
C TRP A 4 -7.87 -4.44 9.01
N TYR A 5 -8.30 -5.08 7.91
CA TYR A 5 -9.71 -5.38 7.63
C TYR A 5 -10.64 -4.15 7.58
N SER A 6 -10.09 -2.97 7.30
CA SER A 6 -10.91 -1.75 7.17
C SER A 6 -11.66 -1.73 5.84
N HIS A 7 -12.85 -1.15 5.83
CA HIS A 7 -13.64 -0.93 4.62
C HIS A 7 -13.91 0.57 4.43
N GLY A 8 -13.61 1.12 3.26
CA GLY A 8 -13.84 2.53 2.90
C GLY A 8 -12.93 3.53 3.62
N LEU A 9 -11.77 3.08 4.12
CA LEU A 9 -10.83 3.96 4.83
C LEU A 9 -10.14 4.94 3.86
N VAL A 10 -10.18 6.22 4.21
CA VAL A 10 -9.41 7.27 3.54
C VAL A 10 -8.41 7.85 4.53
N LEU A 11 -7.13 7.85 4.16
CA LEU A 11 -6.07 8.56 4.88
C LEU A 11 -5.52 9.66 3.98
N GLU A 12 -5.52 10.89 4.49
CA GLU A 12 -5.08 12.07 3.77
C GLU A 12 -4.00 12.79 4.57
N ASN A 13 -2.91 13.19 3.91
CA ASN A 13 -1.80 13.93 4.51
C ASN A 13 -1.16 13.23 5.73
N CYS A 14 -1.17 11.89 5.75
CA CYS A 14 -0.69 11.10 6.88
C CYS A 14 0.78 10.68 6.68
N LYS A 15 1.49 10.54 7.81
CA LYS A 15 2.75 9.79 7.89
C LYS A 15 2.48 8.45 8.58
N ILE A 16 2.73 7.37 7.86
CA ILE A 16 2.45 5.99 8.28
C ILE A 16 3.78 5.28 8.52
N ILE A 17 3.92 4.60 9.65
CA ILE A 17 5.17 3.93 10.06
C ILE A 17 4.86 2.53 10.59
N GLY A 18 5.72 1.57 10.26
CA GLY A 18 5.77 0.26 10.90
C GLY A 18 5.42 -0.90 9.97
N THR A 19 5.50 -2.11 10.53
CA THR A 19 5.36 -3.36 9.78
C THR A 19 3.92 -3.70 9.40
N GLN A 20 3.73 -4.28 8.21
CA GLN A 20 2.44 -4.76 7.69
C GLN A 20 1.28 -3.78 7.92
N PRO A 21 1.37 -2.50 7.50
CA PRO A 21 0.25 -1.59 7.58
C PRO A 21 -0.72 -1.88 6.42
N LEU A 22 -2.01 -1.59 6.66
CA LEU A 22 -3.03 -1.53 5.61
C LEU A 22 -3.26 -2.87 4.89
N CYS A 23 -3.16 -3.99 5.61
CA CYS A 23 -3.46 -5.30 5.05
C CYS A 23 -4.96 -5.62 5.15
N TYR A 24 -5.47 -6.35 4.17
CA TYR A 24 -6.85 -6.81 4.04
C TYR A 24 -7.88 -5.67 3.99
N CYS A 25 -7.49 -4.50 3.48
CA CYS A 25 -8.40 -3.36 3.35
C CYS A 25 -9.25 -3.45 2.08
N GLU A 26 -10.49 -2.98 2.16
CA GLU A 26 -11.37 -2.81 1.00
C GLU A 26 -11.67 -1.32 0.78
N ASP A 27 -11.62 -0.87 -0.48
CA ASP A 27 -11.78 0.54 -0.88
C ASP A 27 -10.85 1.50 -0.11
N LEU A 28 -9.59 1.10 0.05
CA LEU A 28 -8.57 1.92 0.70
C LEU A 28 -8.11 3.07 -0.20
N LYS A 29 -8.11 4.29 0.33
CA LYS A 29 -7.56 5.47 -0.37
C LYS A 29 -6.46 6.13 0.45
N LEU A 30 -5.27 6.28 -0.16
CA LEU A 30 -4.18 7.07 0.40
C LEU A 30 -3.94 8.31 -0.47
N ILE A 31 -4.14 9.48 0.13
CA ILE A 31 -3.99 10.78 -0.55
C ILE A 31 -2.82 11.52 0.09
N ASN A 32 -1.79 11.83 -0.70
CA ASN A 32 -0.64 12.61 -0.27
C ASN A 32 0.05 12.05 1.01
N CYS A 33 0.16 10.74 1.12
CA CYS A 33 0.72 10.09 2.30
C CYS A 33 2.23 9.82 2.18
N GLU A 34 2.91 9.77 3.31
CA GLU A 34 4.26 9.22 3.45
C GLU A 34 4.18 7.87 4.17
N MET A 35 4.99 6.91 3.72
CA MET A 35 5.09 5.59 4.32
C MET A 35 6.56 5.31 4.64
N ILE A 36 6.94 5.42 5.90
CA ILE A 36 8.33 5.36 6.36
C ILE A 36 8.56 4.05 7.11
N ASP A 37 9.65 3.35 6.79
CA ASP A 37 10.00 2.06 7.40
C ASP A 37 8.83 1.06 7.38
N THR A 38 8.02 1.11 6.32
CA THR A 38 6.88 0.23 6.12
C THR A 38 7.25 -0.94 5.23
N ASP A 39 7.16 -2.14 5.77
CA ASP A 39 7.31 -3.41 5.05
C ASP A 39 5.97 -4.13 4.93
N LEU A 40 5.89 -5.05 3.97
CA LEU A 40 4.80 -6.00 3.76
C LEU A 40 3.41 -5.34 3.70
N ALA A 41 3.36 -4.11 3.16
CA ALA A 41 2.14 -3.32 3.14
C ALA A 41 1.15 -3.83 2.08
N PHE A 42 -0.13 -3.57 2.31
CA PHE A 42 -1.24 -3.75 1.36
C PHE A 42 -1.70 -5.18 1.06
N GLU A 43 -1.24 -6.20 1.81
CA GLU A 43 -1.60 -7.60 1.54
C GLU A 43 -3.12 -7.79 1.38
N LYS A 44 -3.54 -8.32 0.23
CA LYS A 44 -4.93 -8.59 -0.16
C LYS A 44 -5.86 -7.37 -0.18
N SER A 45 -5.31 -6.16 -0.26
CA SER A 45 -6.12 -4.94 -0.22
C SER A 45 -6.57 -4.48 -1.61
N THR A 46 -7.76 -3.89 -1.70
CA THR A 46 -8.15 -3.06 -2.85
C THR A 46 -7.83 -1.60 -2.55
N VAL A 47 -6.99 -0.99 -3.38
CA VAL A 47 -6.28 0.25 -3.00
C VAL A 47 -6.13 1.24 -4.14
N LYS A 48 -6.32 2.53 -3.83
CA LYS A 48 -5.86 3.64 -4.66
C LYS A 48 -4.95 4.53 -3.84
N ALA A 49 -3.66 4.52 -4.14
CA ALA A 49 -2.65 5.19 -3.33
C ALA A 49 -1.70 6.05 -4.16
N THR A 50 -1.41 7.26 -3.66
CA THR A 50 -0.26 8.06 -4.09
C THR A 50 0.65 8.31 -2.89
N ILE A 51 1.83 7.71 -2.92
CA ILE A 51 2.81 7.74 -1.83
C ILE A 51 3.95 8.68 -2.24
N LYS A 52 4.38 9.57 -1.33
CA LYS A 52 5.38 10.61 -1.61
C LYS A 52 6.84 10.15 -1.56
N ASN A 53 7.12 9.03 -0.90
CA ASN A 53 8.47 8.56 -0.63
C ASN A 53 8.63 7.06 -0.97
N SER A 54 9.85 6.54 -0.82
CA SER A 54 10.11 5.13 -1.01
C SER A 54 9.52 4.25 0.10
N VAL A 55 9.12 3.03 -0.27
CA VAL A 55 8.54 2.01 0.64
C VAL A 55 9.47 0.80 0.71
N LEU A 56 9.57 0.13 1.87
CA LEU A 56 10.44 -1.05 2.00
C LEU A 56 9.87 -2.24 1.22
N SER A 57 8.62 -2.61 1.45
CA SER A 57 7.98 -3.63 0.60
C SER A 57 6.47 -3.51 0.50
N ILE A 58 5.97 -3.93 -0.66
CA ILE A 58 4.56 -4.09 -0.97
C ILE A 58 4.32 -5.58 -1.19
N LYS A 59 3.28 -6.14 -0.56
CA LYS A 59 2.96 -7.56 -0.64
C LYS A 59 1.54 -7.75 -1.14
N ASN A 60 1.36 -8.53 -2.20
CA ASN A 60 0.10 -9.06 -2.70
C ASN A 60 -1.12 -8.11 -2.68
N PRO A 61 -1.04 -6.84 -3.13
CA PRO A 61 -2.22 -6.00 -3.26
C PRO A 61 -3.20 -6.62 -4.28
N LYS A 62 -4.45 -6.79 -3.86
CA LYS A 62 -5.47 -7.53 -4.62
C LYS A 62 -5.84 -6.81 -5.91
N GLU A 63 -6.17 -5.52 -5.81
CA GLU A 63 -6.66 -4.74 -6.94
C GLU A 63 -6.38 -3.25 -6.74
N GLY A 64 -6.30 -2.51 -7.84
CA GLY A 64 -6.22 -1.05 -7.84
C GLY A 64 -4.87 -0.53 -8.30
N GLU A 65 -4.44 0.61 -7.76
CA GLU A 65 -3.26 1.33 -8.21
C GLU A 65 -2.48 1.93 -7.04
N ILE A 66 -1.17 1.70 -7.02
CA ILE A 66 -0.24 2.28 -6.07
C ILE A 66 0.84 3.02 -6.87
N ILE A 67 0.81 4.35 -6.81
CA ILE A 67 1.84 5.21 -7.36
C ILE A 67 2.83 5.53 -6.25
N VAL A 68 4.10 5.22 -6.47
CA VAL A 68 5.16 5.32 -5.45
C VAL A 68 6.51 5.58 -6.11
N PRO A 69 7.36 6.50 -5.61
CA PRO A 69 8.65 6.78 -6.25
C PRO A 69 9.57 5.56 -6.37
N ALA A 70 9.67 4.78 -5.31
CA ALA A 70 10.45 3.54 -5.29
C ALA A 70 9.92 2.53 -4.28
N VAL A 71 10.05 1.25 -4.59
CA VAL A 71 9.80 0.14 -3.66
C VAL A 71 11.04 -0.74 -3.65
N LYS A 72 11.54 -1.07 -2.46
CA LYS A 72 12.73 -1.92 -2.35
C LYS A 72 12.43 -3.39 -2.71
N GLU A 73 11.25 -3.89 -2.37
CA GLU A 73 10.83 -5.25 -2.69
C GLU A 73 9.32 -5.32 -2.99
N ILE A 74 8.95 -6.03 -4.05
CA ILE A 74 7.57 -6.30 -4.43
C ILE A 74 7.36 -7.81 -4.36
N ILE A 75 6.41 -8.25 -3.53
CA ILE A 75 6.08 -9.66 -3.31
C ILE A 75 4.70 -9.92 -3.93
N MET A 76 4.65 -10.76 -4.96
CA MET A 76 3.43 -11.07 -5.75
C MET A 76 3.29 -12.59 -5.92
N ASP A 77 3.27 -13.33 -4.82
CA ASP A 77 3.15 -14.79 -4.77
C ASP A 77 1.71 -15.29 -4.58
N ASP A 78 0.74 -14.39 -4.41
CA ASP A 78 -0.69 -14.69 -4.44
C ASP A 78 -1.24 -14.54 -5.88
N PRO A 79 -1.86 -15.58 -6.48
CA PRO A 79 -2.41 -15.50 -7.84
C PRO A 79 -3.52 -14.44 -8.02
N PHE A 80 -4.15 -13.99 -6.92
CA PHE A 80 -5.16 -12.95 -6.90
C PHE A 80 -4.59 -11.54 -6.72
N ALA A 81 -3.28 -11.38 -6.52
CA ALA A 81 -2.65 -10.07 -6.47
C ALA A 81 -2.56 -9.48 -7.89
N LYS A 82 -3.40 -8.48 -8.18
CA LYS A 82 -3.54 -7.87 -9.52
C LYS A 82 -3.44 -6.34 -9.51
N ALA A 83 -3.14 -5.71 -8.37
CA ALA A 83 -2.99 -4.26 -8.35
C ALA A 83 -1.78 -3.79 -9.18
N ASN A 84 -1.92 -2.63 -9.82
CA ASN A 84 -0.86 -1.99 -10.57
C ASN A 84 0.05 -1.21 -9.60
N ILE A 85 1.35 -1.53 -9.61
CA ILE A 85 2.36 -0.78 -8.84
C ILE A 85 3.17 0.03 -9.84
N ILE A 86 3.02 1.36 -9.80
CA ILE A 86 3.62 2.29 -10.75
C ILE A 86 4.73 3.05 -10.03
N GLN A 87 5.97 2.88 -10.51
CA GLN A 87 7.11 3.62 -10.00
C GLN A 87 7.37 4.90 -10.81
N ASN A 88 7.20 6.07 -10.19
CA ASN A 88 7.45 7.38 -10.81
C ASN A 88 8.69 8.03 -10.19
N ARG A 89 9.81 8.01 -10.92
CA ARG A 89 11.06 8.65 -10.49
C ARG A 89 10.94 10.16 -10.37
#